data_AF-A0A6L8IG05-F1
#
_entry.id   AF-A0A6L8IG05-F1
#
_cell.length_a   1.000
_cell.length_b   1.000
_cell.length_c   1.000
_cell.angle_alpha   90.00
_cell.angle_beta   90.00
_cell.angle_gamma   90.00
#
_symmetry.space_group_name_H-M   'P 1'
#
loop_
_entity.id
_entity.type
_entity.pdbx_description
1 polymer ?
#
loop_
_entity_poly.entity_id
_entity_poly.type
_entity_poly.pdbx_seq_one_letter_code
_entity_poly.pdbx_strand_id
1 'polypeptide(L)' 'MIGQLNHVAIAVPNLEAAVRQYRDVLGASVGAPQDEPEHGVTVVFIALPNTKKELLPTLGDESPGATF' A
#
# COMPACT_ATOMS: atom_id res chain seq x y z
N MET A 1 15.16 -7.75 -20.38
CA MET A 1 15.31 -6.28 -20.27
C MET A 1 14.35 -5.77 -19.21
N ILE A 2 14.77 -4.82 -18.38
CA ILE A 2 13.93 -4.17 -17.37
C ILE A 2 12.97 -3.16 -18.03
N GLY A 3 11.76 -3.02 -17.47
CA GLY A 3 10.70 -2.15 -17.99
C GLY A 3 10.33 -0.99 -17.04
N GLN A 4 9.11 -0.47 -17.19
CA GLN A 4 8.59 0.59 -16.32
C GLN A 4 8.31 0.08 -14.90
N LEU A 5 8.36 0.99 -13.93
CA LEU A 5 7.95 0.72 -12.55
C LEU A 5 6.42 0.57 -12.47
N ASN A 6 5.96 -0.64 -12.14
CA ASN A 6 4.52 -0.91 -12.01
C ASN A 6 3.92 -0.20 -10.79
N HIS A 7 4.53 -0.38 -9.62
CA HIS A 7 4.10 0.22 -8.36
C HIS A 7 5.23 0.24 -7.33
N VAL A 8 4.99 0.92 -6.20
CA VAL A 8 5.77 0.83 -4.97
C VAL A 8 4.86 0.32 -3.85
N ALA A 9 5.21 -0.83 -3.29
CA ALA A 9 4.53 -1.41 -2.13
C ALA A 9 5.11 -0.83 -0.83
N ILE A 10 4.23 -0.42 0.08
CA ILE A 10 4.58 0.19 1.36
C ILE A 10 3.83 -0.55 2.47
N ALA A 11 4.57 -1.30 3.28
CA ALA A 11 4.05 -1.86 4.52
C ALA A 11 3.82 -0.74 5.54
N VAL A 12 2.63 -0.67 6.10
CA VAL A 12 2.23 0.35 7.07
C VAL A 12 1.68 -0.30 8.34
N PRO A 13 2.00 0.21 9.54
CA PRO A 13 1.51 -0.36 10.79
C PRO A 13 0.00 -0.13 11.00
N ASN A 14 -0.56 0.87 10.32
CA ASN A 14 -1.98 1.18 10.36
C ASN A 14 -2.43 1.67 8.98
N LEU A 15 -3.21 0.84 8.29
CA LEU A 15 -3.68 1.11 6.92
C LEU A 15 -4.56 2.36 6.87
N GLU A 16 -5.47 2.52 7.82
CA GLU A 16 -6.40 3.66 7.86
C GLU A 16 -5.66 4.99 8.06
N ALA A 17 -4.69 5.03 8.98
CA ALA A 17 -3.88 6.22 9.21
C ALA A 17 -3.06 6.60 7.98
N ALA A 18 -2.45 5.61 7.30
CA ALA A 18 -1.71 5.84 6.07
C ALA A 18 -2.63 6.37 4.95
N VAL A 19 -3.83 5.79 4.78
CA VAL A 19 -4.83 6.26 3.83
C VAL A 19 -5.20 7.72 4.09
N ARG A 20 -5.45 8.11 5.34
CA ARG A 20 -5.75 9.50 5.71
C ARG A 20 -4.59 10.44 5.38
N GLN A 21 -3.35 10.04 5.62
CA GLN A 21 -2.18 10.86 5.26
C GLN A 21 -2.15 11.14 3.75
N TYR A 22 -2.39 10.12 2.92
CA TYR A 22 -2.39 10.30 1.47
C TYR A 22 -3.60 11.09 0.96
N ARG A 23 -4.80 10.79 1.45
CA ARG A 23 -6.03 11.45 1.02
C ARG A 23 -6.14 12.89 1.54
N ASP A 24 -5.99 13.08 2.84
CA ASP A 24 -6.37 14.32 3.52
C ASP A 24 -5.22 15.34 3.58
N VAL A 25 -3.97 14.87 3.73
CA VAL A 25 -2.81 15.75 3.84
C VAL A 25 -2.16 15.98 2.47
N LEU A 26 -2.02 14.93 1.67
CA LEU A 26 -1.33 15.00 0.38
C LEU A 26 -2.28 15.18 -0.81
N GLY A 27 -3.60 15.12 -0.62
CA GLY A 27 -4.60 15.31 -1.67
C GLY A 27 -4.58 14.23 -2.76
N ALA A 28 -4.07 13.03 -2.44
CA ALA A 28 -4.00 11.93 -3.41
C ALA A 28 -5.37 11.28 -3.63
N SER A 29 -5.58 10.75 -4.84
CA SER A 29 -6.75 9.91 -5.14
C SER A 29 -6.51 8.51 -4.58
N VAL A 30 -7.20 8.18 -3.49
CA VAL A 30 -7.09 6.90 -2.79
C VAL A 30 -8.29 6.01 -3.12
N GLY A 31 -8.01 4.78 -3.55
CA GLY A 31 -9.04 3.77 -3.83
C GLY A 31 -9.65 3.17 -2.56
N ALA A 32 -10.71 2.38 -2.74
CA ALA A 32 -11.26 1.57 -1.66
C ALA A 32 -10.27 0.45 -1.25
N PRO A 33 -10.28 0.00 0.01
CA PRO A 33 -9.58 -1.21 0.42
C PRO A 33 -10.04 -2.42 -0.40
N GLN A 34 -9.09 -3.25 -0.81
CA GLN A 34 -9.31 -4.49 -1.56
C GLN A 34 -8.62 -5.64 -0.82
N ASP A 35 -9.36 -6.71 -0.56
CA ASP A 35 -8.80 -7.91 0.06
C ASP A 35 -8.07 -8.78 -0.98
N GLU A 36 -6.83 -9.16 -0.67
CA GLU A 36 -6.00 -10.06 -1.47
C GLU A 36 -5.77 -11.37 -0.69
N PRO A 37 -6.74 -12.31 -0.72
CA PRO A 37 -6.73 -13.48 0.15
C PRO A 37 -5.57 -14.43 -0.10
N GLU A 38 -5.05 -14.50 -1.33
CA GLU A 38 -3.86 -15.30 -1.67
C GLU A 38 -2.59 -14.77 -1.00
N HIS A 39 -2.59 -13.49 -0.64
CA HIS A 39 -1.47 -12.80 0.03
C HIS A 39 -1.76 -12.48 1.50
N GLY A 40 -2.98 -12.78 1.97
CA GLY A 40 -3.40 -12.55 3.35
C GLY A 40 -3.43 -11.08 3.78
N VAL A 41 -3.46 -10.14 2.83
CA VAL A 41 -3.42 -8.69 3.09
C VAL A 41 -4.64 -7.98 2.52
N THR A 42 -5.05 -6.89 3.17
CA THR A 42 -5.92 -5.87 2.55
C THR A 42 -5.03 -4.78 1.98
N VAL A 43 -5.15 -4.47 0.70
CA VAL A 43 -4.36 -3.44 0.03
C VAL A 43 -5.22 -2.21 -0.29
N VAL A 44 -4.60 -1.02 -0.26
CA VAL A 44 -5.20 0.21 -0.79
C VAL A 44 -4.30 0.78 -1.88
N PHE A 45 -4.89 1.00 -3.05
CA PHE A 45 -4.19 1.57 -4.19
C PHE A 45 -4.31 3.10 -4.22
N ILE A 46 -3.17 3.75 -4.49
CA ILE A 46 -3.10 5.18 -4.73
C ILE A 46 -2.58 5.40 -6.15
N ALA A 47 -3.41 6.04 -6.96
CA ALA A 47 -3.06 6.35 -8.34
C ALA A 47 -2.15 7.60 -8.39
N LEU A 48 -1.01 7.47 -9.08
CA LEU A 48 -0.14 8.60 -9.45
C LEU A 48 -0.09 8.68 -10.98
N PRO A 49 0.27 9.84 -11.57
CA PRO A 49 0.29 9.99 -13.03
C PRO A 49 1.26 9.04 -13.76
N ASN A 50 2.30 8.55 -13.08
CA ASN A 50 3.37 7.75 -13.68
C ASN A 50 3.48 6.31 -13.13
N THR A 51 2.82 6.00 -12.01
CA THR A 51 2.90 4.69 -11.34
C THR A 51 1.81 4.58 -10.27
N LYS A 52 1.86 3.54 -9.43
CA LYS A 52 0.94 3.34 -8.30
C LYS A 52 1.69 3.20 -6.99
N LYS A 53 1.02 3.52 -5.88
CA LYS A 53 1.44 3.05 -4.55
C LYS A 53 0.43 2.05 -4.02
N GLU A 54 0.95 1.03 -3.35
CA GLU A 54 0.16 -0.01 -2.71
C GLU A 54 0.44 0.06 -1.21
N LEU A 55 -0.57 0.45 -0.43
CA LEU A 55 -0.48 0.43 1.02
C LEU A 55 -1.01 -0.90 1.51
N LEU A 56 -0.21 -1.64 2.25
CA LEU A 56 -0.61 -2.89 2.87
C LEU A 56 -0.28 -2.84 4.37
N PRO A 57 -1.13 -3.42 5.25
CA PRO A 57 -0.80 -3.54 6.65
C PRO A 57 0.45 -4.40 6.81
N THR A 58 1.27 -4.11 7.81
CA THR A 58 2.22 -5.11 8.32
C THR A 58 1.41 -6.31 8.80
N LEU A 59 1.60 -7.49 8.21
CA LEU A 59 1.19 -8.72 8.89
C LEU A 59 2.02 -8.80 10.18
N GLY A 60 1.58 -9.50 11.23
CA GLY A 60 2.27 -9.50 12.54
C GLY A 60 3.72 -10.03 12.48
N ASP A 61 4.24 -10.58 13.57
CA ASP A 61 5.64 -11.05 13.66
C ASP A 61 6.06 -12.09 12.58
N GLU A 62 5.11 -12.60 11.81
CA GLU A 62 5.30 -13.50 10.67
C GLU A 62 5.40 -12.80 9.29
N SER A 63 5.30 -11.47 9.18
CA SER A 63 5.46 -10.78 7.88
C SER A 63 6.91 -10.80 7.38
N PRO A 64 7.13 -11.02 6.06
CA PRO A 64 8.45 -10.87 5.46
C PRO A 64 8.89 -9.39 5.53
N GLY A 65 9.65 -9.03 6.58
CA GLY A 65 10.13 -7.67 6.82
C GLY A 65 9.79 -7.06 8.17
N ALA A 66 9.10 -7.78 9.08
CA ALA A 66 8.75 -7.29 10.43
C ALA A 66 9.94 -6.89 11.31
N THR A 67 11.18 -7.24 10.94
CA THR A 67 12.36 -7.17 11.81
C THR A 67 13.35 -6.03 11.52
N PHE A 68 12.96 -5.00 10.74
CA PHE A 68 13.85 -3.88 10.40
C PHE A 68 13.51 -2.56 11.09
#